data_AF-A0A2M7V264-F1
#
_entry.id   AF-A0A2M7V264-F1
#
_cell.length_a   1.000
_cell.length_b   1.000
_cell.length_c   1.000
_cell.angle_alpha   90.00
_cell.angle_beta   90.00
_cell.angle_gamma   90.00
#
_symmetry.space_group_name_H-M   'P 1'
#
loop_
_entity.id
_entity.type
_entity.pdbx_description
1 polymer ?
#
loop_
_entity_poly.entity_id
_entity_poly.type
_entity_poly.pdbx_seq_one_letter_code
_entity_poly.pdbx_strand_id
1 'polypeptide(L)'
;MSRKKKRKRIQKLFRQKKSKRNRQKSMPLRWAFVGIASIIGSIVVIGLLFLILHPKAMEAIDDDRAARIDAYFAKFNMPLEGYGDVFISSADQCGMDWRLLPAIAIRESSGGKHMQYNNPFGWGGAQIPFESMGEAIMNVGSHLCGNEENTAKYYARSTVQQKLYRYNGTVIASYPMEVKWIMRQF
;
A
#
# COMPACT_ATOMS: atom_id res chain seq x y z
N MET A 1 54.15 -61.62 -15.61
CA MET A 1 53.82 -60.72 -16.74
C MET A 1 54.89 -59.65 -16.89
N SER A 2 55.57 -59.54 -18.06
CA SER A 2 56.68 -58.59 -18.29
C SER A 2 56.30 -57.11 -18.10
N ARG A 3 57.19 -56.32 -17.46
CA ARG A 3 57.01 -54.87 -17.18
C ARG A 3 56.63 -54.07 -18.44
N LYS A 4 57.15 -54.45 -19.62
CA LYS A 4 56.79 -53.82 -20.91
C LYS A 4 55.32 -54.02 -21.29
N LYS A 5 54.74 -55.19 -20.99
CA LYS A 5 53.33 -55.52 -21.32
C LYS A 5 52.36 -54.72 -20.44
N LYS A 6 52.70 -54.50 -19.16
CA LYS A 6 51.91 -53.69 -18.22
C LYS A 6 51.88 -52.21 -18.65
N ARG A 7 53.03 -51.62 -19.04
CA ARG A 7 53.10 -50.23 -19.54
C ARG A 7 52.25 -50.01 -20.81
N LYS A 8 52.31 -50.92 -21.79
CA LYS A 8 51.49 -50.82 -23.01
C LYS A 8 49.98 -50.90 -22.71
N ARG A 9 49.56 -51.74 -21.76
CA ARG A 9 48.16 -51.86 -21.35
C ARG A 9 47.65 -50.58 -20.67
N ILE A 10 48.46 -49.99 -19.80
CA ILE A 10 48.14 -48.72 -19.12
C ILE A 10 48.02 -47.59 -20.15
N GLN A 11 48.98 -47.45 -21.06
CA GLN A 11 48.92 -46.44 -22.13
C GLN A 11 47.68 -46.59 -23.01
N LYS A 12 47.28 -47.83 -23.34
CA LYS A 12 46.06 -48.10 -24.12
C LYS A 12 44.80 -47.68 -23.37
N LEU A 13 44.72 -47.95 -22.06
CA LEU A 13 43.60 -47.52 -21.21
C LEU A 13 43.52 -45.99 -21.10
N PHE A 14 44.64 -45.30 -20.89
CA PHE A 14 44.67 -43.84 -20.89
C PHE A 14 44.24 -43.24 -22.23
N ARG A 15 44.69 -43.82 -23.34
CA ARG A 15 44.33 -43.38 -24.70
C ARG A 15 42.84 -43.63 -25.00
N GLN A 16 42.29 -44.76 -24.56
CA GLN A 16 40.84 -45.03 -24.67
C GLN A 16 40.01 -44.09 -23.79
N LYS A 17 40.47 -43.80 -22.56
CA LYS A 17 39.77 -42.87 -21.65
C LYS A 17 39.77 -41.44 -22.21
N LYS A 18 40.88 -40.98 -22.80
CA LYS A 18 40.98 -39.68 -23.49
C LYS A 18 40.06 -39.62 -24.73
N SER A 19 39.99 -40.70 -25.52
CA SER A 19 39.08 -40.78 -26.68
C SER A 19 37.60 -40.76 -26.29
N LYS A 20 37.19 -41.45 -25.21
CA LYS A 20 35.81 -41.39 -24.71
C LYS A 20 35.45 -40.01 -24.15
N ARG A 21 36.37 -39.33 -23.47
CA ARG A 21 36.15 -37.98 -22.93
C ARG A 21 35.98 -36.92 -24.03
N ASN A 22 36.71 -37.07 -25.15
CA ASN A 22 36.54 -36.23 -26.35
C ASN A 22 35.30 -36.59 -27.19
N ARG A 23 34.51 -37.60 -26.81
CA ARG A 23 33.22 -37.94 -27.43
C ARG A 23 32.02 -37.39 -26.64
N GLN A 24 32.22 -36.35 -25.83
CA GLN A 24 31.10 -35.51 -25.42
C GLN A 24 30.70 -34.69 -26.66
N LYS A 25 29.76 -35.20 -27.47
CA LYS A 25 29.26 -34.47 -28.65
C LYS A 25 28.63 -33.18 -28.14
N SER A 26 29.24 -32.02 -28.44
CA SER A 26 28.64 -30.73 -28.16
C SER A 26 27.30 -30.65 -28.90
N MET A 27 26.27 -30.21 -28.18
CA MET A 27 24.93 -30.11 -28.74
C MET A 27 24.93 -29.08 -29.88
N PRO A 28 24.36 -29.38 -31.06
CA PRO A 28 24.33 -28.43 -32.16
C PRO A 28 23.56 -27.18 -31.74
N LEU A 29 24.08 -26.00 -32.06
CA LEU A 29 23.56 -24.70 -31.61
C LEU A 29 22.04 -24.52 -31.88
N ARG A 30 21.52 -25.09 -32.97
CA ARG A 30 20.09 -25.12 -33.31
C ARG A 30 19.22 -25.78 -32.24
N TRP A 31 19.69 -26.86 -31.62
CA TRP A 31 18.96 -27.58 -30.57
C TRP A 31 19.02 -26.84 -29.23
N ALA A 32 20.06 -26.05 -28.98
CA ALA A 32 20.13 -25.17 -27.81
C ALA A 32 19.07 -24.07 -27.87
N PHE A 33 18.89 -23.42 -29.04
CA PHE A 33 17.85 -22.40 -29.23
C PHE A 33 16.42 -22.96 -29.11
N VAL A 34 16.16 -24.14 -29.68
CA VAL A 34 14.85 -24.82 -29.55
C VAL A 34 14.54 -25.15 -28.09
N GLY A 35 15.53 -25.63 -27.33
CA GLY A 35 15.38 -25.89 -25.90
C GLY A 35 15.06 -24.63 -25.09
N ILE A 36 15.76 -23.52 -25.36
CA ILE A 36 15.54 -22.24 -24.66
C ILE A 36 14.15 -21.67 -24.98
N ALA A 37 13.73 -21.67 -26.25
CA ALA A 37 12.42 -21.16 -26.65
C ALA A 37 11.27 -21.99 -26.03
N SER A 38 11.44 -23.31 -25.91
CA SER A 38 10.45 -24.19 -25.28
C SER A 38 10.31 -23.95 -23.77
N ILE A 39 11.42 -23.71 -23.06
CA ILE A 39 11.40 -23.39 -21.64
C ILE A 39 10.71 -22.05 -21.40
N ILE A 40 11.05 -21.02 -22.19
CA ILE A 40 10.42 -19.69 -22.09
C ILE A 40 8.91 -19.80 -22.36
N GLY A 41 8.52 -20.49 -23.42
CA GLY A 41 7.10 -20.73 -23.74
C GLY A 41 6.37 -21.45 -22.60
N SER A 42 7.01 -22.44 -21.98
CA SER A 42 6.44 -23.15 -20.83
C SER A 42 6.25 -22.25 -19.60
N ILE A 43 7.23 -21.39 -19.30
CA ILE A 43 7.12 -20.43 -18.18
C ILE A 43 6.00 -19.42 -18.42
N VAL A 44 5.87 -18.92 -19.65
CA VAL A 44 4.79 -17.98 -20.02
C VAL A 44 3.43 -18.66 -19.92
N VAL A 45 3.29 -19.89 -20.42
CA VAL A 45 2.05 -20.67 -20.33
C VAL A 45 1.72 -21.02 -18.88
N ILE A 46 2.69 -21.40 -18.06
CA ILE A 46 2.49 -21.67 -16.63
C ILE A 46 2.09 -20.39 -15.89
N GLY A 47 2.71 -19.24 -16.21
CA GLY A 47 2.34 -17.94 -15.62
C GLY A 47 0.93 -17.51 -16.02
N LEU A 48 0.56 -17.65 -17.29
CA LEU A 48 -0.80 -17.39 -17.77
C LEU A 48 -1.81 -18.36 -17.15
N LEU A 49 -1.48 -19.65 -17.06
CA LEU A 49 -2.32 -20.66 -16.43
C LEU A 49 -2.49 -20.39 -14.93
N PHE A 50 -1.42 -19.97 -14.23
CA PHE A 50 -1.48 -19.56 -12.83
C PHE A 50 -2.44 -18.36 -12.64
N LEU A 51 -2.36 -17.34 -13.50
CA LEU A 51 -3.28 -16.20 -13.47
C LEU A 51 -4.73 -16.60 -13.76
N ILE A 52 -4.98 -17.52 -14.71
CA ILE A 52 -6.32 -18.03 -15.03
C ILE A 52 -6.88 -18.93 -13.92
N LEU A 53 -6.04 -19.75 -13.29
CA LEU A 53 -6.43 -20.66 -12.20
C LEU A 53 -6.55 -19.95 -10.84
N HIS A 54 -5.91 -18.80 -10.67
CA HIS A 54 -5.97 -17.98 -9.46
C HIS A 54 -6.54 -16.58 -9.75
N PRO A 55 -7.82 -16.46 -10.17
CA PRO A 55 -8.47 -15.15 -10.32
C PRO A 55 -8.51 -14.36 -9.00
N LYS A 56 -8.42 -15.06 -7.86
CA LYS A 56 -8.30 -14.48 -6.52
C LYS A 56 -6.92 -13.89 -6.19
N ALA A 57 -5.88 -14.17 -6.97
CA ALA A 57 -4.63 -13.42 -6.86
C ALA A 57 -4.80 -11.97 -7.37
N MET A 58 -5.88 -11.72 -8.11
CA MET A 58 -6.35 -10.41 -8.57
C MET A 58 -7.66 -10.00 -7.86
N GLU A 59 -8.01 -10.64 -6.74
CA GLU A 59 -9.01 -10.09 -5.82
C GLU A 59 -8.38 -8.83 -5.23
N ALA A 60 -9.10 -7.71 -5.33
CA ALA A 60 -8.70 -6.45 -4.73
C ALA A 60 -8.21 -6.70 -3.29
N ILE A 61 -7.09 -6.08 -2.91
CA ILE A 61 -6.75 -5.98 -1.49
C ILE A 61 -8.00 -5.37 -0.83
N ASP A 62 -8.71 -6.15 -0.02
CA ASP A 62 -9.91 -5.68 0.66
C ASP A 62 -9.51 -4.50 1.53
N ASP A 63 -9.94 -3.31 1.13
CA ASP A 63 -9.55 -2.07 1.75
C ASP A 63 -10.39 -1.87 3.01
N ASP A 64 -9.90 -2.42 4.13
CA ASP A 64 -10.58 -2.40 5.42
C ASP A 64 -10.64 -1.01 6.08
N ARG A 65 -10.01 0.01 5.50
CA ARG A 65 -9.84 1.32 6.14
C ARG A 65 -11.18 1.98 6.46
N ALA A 66 -12.12 2.00 5.51
CA ALA A 66 -13.45 2.58 5.72
C ALA A 66 -14.21 1.85 6.83
N ALA A 67 -14.21 0.51 6.79
CA ALA A 67 -14.85 -0.33 7.79
C ALA A 67 -14.27 -0.11 9.20
N ARG A 68 -12.97 0.14 9.32
CA ARG A 68 -12.33 0.44 10.62
C ARG A 68 -12.75 1.79 11.19
N ILE A 69 -12.91 2.81 10.33
CA ILE A 69 -13.47 4.10 10.76
C ILE A 69 -14.89 3.90 11.28
N ASP A 70 -15.74 3.25 10.49
CA ASP A 70 -17.15 3.07 10.82
C ASP A 70 -17.33 2.20 12.07
N ALA A 71 -16.57 1.12 12.22
CA ALA A 71 -16.60 0.29 13.42
C ALA A 71 -16.24 1.09 14.68
N TYR A 72 -15.28 2.02 14.59
CA TYR A 72 -14.94 2.89 15.72
C TYR A 72 -16.08 3.86 16.04
N PHE A 73 -16.65 4.51 15.03
CA PHE A 73 -17.77 5.44 15.22
C PHE A 73 -19.01 4.74 15.78
N ALA A 74 -19.36 3.57 15.25
CA ALA A 74 -20.46 2.72 15.70
C ALA A 74 -20.29 2.32 17.17
N LYS A 75 -19.09 1.86 17.57
CA LYS A 75 -18.78 1.46 18.95
C LYS A 75 -19.14 2.55 19.98
N PHE A 76 -19.03 3.81 19.59
CA PHE A 76 -19.32 4.95 20.46
C PHE A 76 -20.60 5.69 20.07
N ASN A 77 -21.43 5.18 19.16
CA ASN A 77 -22.65 5.85 18.66
C ASN A 77 -22.37 7.29 18.18
N MET A 78 -21.34 7.46 17.35
CA MET A 78 -20.96 8.76 16.81
C MET A 78 -21.75 9.04 15.51
N PRO A 79 -22.30 10.27 15.32
CA PRO A 79 -23.06 10.63 14.10
C PRO A 79 -22.34 10.44 12.76
N LEU A 80 -21.02 10.32 12.77
CA LEU A 80 -20.21 10.06 11.59
C LEU A 80 -20.13 8.57 11.17
N GLU A 81 -20.78 7.66 11.88
CA GLU A 81 -20.93 6.26 11.44
C GLU A 81 -21.52 6.18 10.02
N GLY A 82 -20.93 5.36 9.16
CA GLY A 82 -21.33 5.16 7.76
C GLY A 82 -20.68 6.14 6.78
N TYR A 83 -19.82 7.05 7.26
CA TYR A 83 -19.05 7.97 6.41
C TYR A 83 -17.62 7.49 6.14
N GLY A 84 -17.26 6.26 6.52
CA GLY A 84 -15.93 5.67 6.31
C GLY A 84 -15.41 5.88 4.89
N ASP A 85 -16.19 5.53 3.87
CA ASP A 85 -15.81 5.68 2.45
C ASP A 85 -15.54 7.12 2.04
N VAL A 86 -16.28 8.09 2.61
CA VAL A 86 -16.08 9.52 2.33
C VAL A 86 -14.76 9.99 2.94
N PHE A 87 -14.41 9.52 4.15
CA PHE A 87 -13.10 9.80 4.75
C PHE A 87 -11.96 9.22 3.93
N ILE A 88 -12.08 7.98 3.45
CA ILE A 88 -11.06 7.35 2.60
C ILE A 88 -10.91 8.10 1.28
N SER A 89 -12.03 8.40 0.62
CA SER A 89 -12.03 9.17 -0.64
C SER A 89 -11.39 10.55 -0.47
N SER A 90 -11.65 11.23 0.64
CA SER A 90 -11.04 12.52 0.98
C SER A 90 -9.51 12.41 1.12
N ALA A 91 -9.03 11.37 1.80
CA ALA A 91 -7.60 11.17 2.03
C ALA A 91 -6.84 10.71 0.78
N ASP A 92 -7.43 9.80 0.00
CA ASP A 92 -6.79 9.17 -1.15
C ASP A 92 -6.56 10.14 -2.32
N GLN A 93 -7.39 11.18 -2.44
CA GLN A 93 -7.21 12.23 -3.45
C GLN A 93 -5.83 12.91 -3.39
N CYS A 94 -5.17 12.92 -2.22
CA CYS A 94 -3.89 13.59 -2.04
C CYS A 94 -2.86 12.77 -1.27
N GLY A 95 -3.12 11.49 -1.01
CA GLY A 95 -2.25 10.61 -0.20
C GLY A 95 -2.13 11.06 1.26
N MET A 96 -3.14 11.73 1.81
CA MET A 96 -3.19 12.08 3.23
C MET A 96 -3.38 10.81 4.08
N ASP A 97 -2.85 10.79 5.30
CA ASP A 97 -3.12 9.68 6.23
C ASP A 97 -4.62 9.61 6.52
N TRP A 98 -5.27 8.53 6.08
CA TRP A 98 -6.72 8.34 6.15
C TRP A 98 -7.30 8.41 7.57
N ARG A 99 -6.45 8.22 8.59
CA ARG A 99 -6.86 8.28 10.00
C ARG A 99 -6.94 9.72 10.53
N LEU A 100 -6.35 10.69 9.81
CA LEU A 100 -6.19 12.06 10.30
C LEU A 100 -7.52 12.76 10.48
N LEU A 101 -8.32 12.83 9.42
CA LEU A 101 -9.58 13.56 9.42
C LEU A 101 -10.64 12.94 10.37
N PRO A 102 -10.85 11.61 10.44
CA PRO A 102 -11.76 11.05 11.43
C PRO A 102 -11.24 11.27 12.87
N ALA A 103 -9.92 11.25 13.11
CA ALA A 103 -9.36 11.58 14.42
C ALA A 103 -9.59 13.04 14.84
N ILE A 104 -9.51 13.99 13.89
CA ILE A 104 -9.85 15.39 14.14
C ILE A 104 -11.32 15.52 14.52
N ALA A 105 -12.24 14.88 13.78
CA ALA A 105 -13.67 14.92 14.11
C ALA A 105 -13.98 14.39 15.53
N ILE A 106 -13.29 13.32 15.95
CA ILE A 106 -13.41 12.79 17.32
C ILE A 106 -12.95 13.84 18.32
N ARG A 107 -11.80 14.47 18.09
CA ARG A 107 -11.25 15.44 19.03
C ARG A 107 -12.10 16.71 19.13
N GLU A 108 -12.63 17.19 18.02
CA GLU A 108 -13.32 18.48 17.91
C GLU A 108 -14.79 18.41 18.35
N SER A 109 -15.48 17.29 18.08
CA SER A 109 -16.93 17.19 18.34
C SER A 109 -17.39 15.83 18.88
N SER A 110 -16.47 14.97 19.34
CA SER A 110 -16.75 13.57 19.71
C SER A 110 -17.40 12.80 18.56
N GLY A 111 -16.90 13.00 17.34
CA GLY A 111 -17.37 12.33 16.13
C GLY A 111 -18.71 12.86 15.64
N GLY A 112 -18.98 14.16 15.85
CA GLY A 112 -20.22 14.83 15.45
C GLY A 112 -21.27 14.97 16.56
N LYS A 113 -21.07 14.38 17.74
CA LYS A 113 -22.06 14.46 18.84
C LYS A 113 -22.31 15.87 19.36
N HIS A 114 -21.28 16.71 19.33
CA HIS A 114 -21.33 18.09 19.80
C HIS A 114 -21.14 19.10 18.67
N MET A 115 -21.39 18.69 17.42
CA MET A 115 -21.26 19.58 16.28
C MET A 115 -22.41 20.58 16.19
N GLN A 116 -22.14 21.69 15.52
CA GLN A 116 -23.15 22.64 15.07
C GLN A 116 -23.01 22.77 13.55
N TYR A 117 -24.12 23.06 12.87
CA TYR A 117 -24.12 23.34 11.43
C TYR A 117 -23.45 22.27 10.52
N ASN A 118 -23.61 20.99 10.87
CA ASN A 118 -22.93 19.87 10.18
C ASN A 118 -21.40 20.01 10.12
N ASN A 119 -20.79 20.68 11.10
CA ASN A 119 -19.35 20.90 11.17
C ASN A 119 -18.73 20.08 12.31
N PRO A 120 -18.39 18.80 12.08
CA PRO A 120 -17.80 17.95 13.11
C PRO A 120 -16.34 18.31 13.42
N PHE A 121 -15.73 19.21 12.66
CA PHE A 121 -14.31 19.52 12.73
C PHE A 121 -14.01 20.82 13.47
N GLY A 122 -15.04 21.57 13.90
CA GLY A 122 -14.83 22.90 14.47
C GLY A 122 -14.24 23.90 13.46
N TRP A 123 -14.32 23.60 12.16
CA TRP A 123 -13.69 24.41 11.11
C TRP A 123 -14.23 25.84 11.12
N GLY A 124 -13.33 26.83 11.05
CA GLY A 124 -13.71 28.24 11.18
C GLY A 124 -14.33 28.59 12.55
N GLY A 125 -13.89 27.93 13.63
CA GLY A 125 -14.43 28.16 14.98
C GLY A 125 -15.84 27.60 15.16
N ALA A 126 -16.16 26.52 14.44
CA ALA A 126 -17.49 25.90 14.35
C ALA A 126 -18.60 26.82 13.79
N GLN A 127 -18.25 27.94 13.15
CA GLN A 127 -19.22 28.90 12.60
C GLN A 127 -19.48 28.74 11.10
N ILE A 128 -18.69 27.91 10.41
CA ILE A 128 -18.90 27.63 8.99
C ILE A 128 -19.92 26.49 8.88
N PRO A 129 -21.12 26.73 8.31
CA PRO A 129 -22.09 25.68 8.06
C PRO A 129 -21.72 24.85 6.83
N PHE A 130 -22.10 23.58 6.86
CA PHE A 130 -22.09 22.70 5.70
C PHE A 130 -23.50 22.16 5.44
N GLU A 131 -23.83 21.93 4.19
CA GLU A 131 -25.10 21.31 3.75
C GLU A 131 -25.20 19.86 4.25
N SER A 132 -24.07 19.15 4.37
CA SER A 132 -24.03 17.79 4.87
C SER A 132 -22.69 17.41 5.52
N MET A 133 -22.69 16.31 6.28
CA MET A 133 -21.47 15.73 6.83
C MET A 133 -20.48 15.31 5.73
N GLY A 134 -20.98 14.76 4.63
CA GLY A 134 -20.14 14.36 3.50
C GLY A 134 -19.43 15.56 2.86
N GLU A 135 -20.15 16.68 2.70
CA GLU A 135 -19.57 17.93 2.25
C GLU A 135 -18.50 18.44 3.22
N ALA A 136 -18.78 18.46 4.53
CA ALA A 136 -17.81 18.88 5.53
C ALA A 136 -16.52 18.07 5.45
N ILE A 137 -16.62 16.74 5.32
CA ILE A 137 -15.47 15.83 5.20
C ILE A 137 -14.64 16.17 3.95
N MET A 138 -15.30 16.33 2.80
CA MET A 138 -14.62 16.61 1.54
C MET A 138 -13.98 18.00 1.52
N ASN A 139 -14.69 19.01 2.02
CA ASN A 139 -14.22 20.39 2.07
C ASN A 139 -13.02 20.56 3.01
N VAL A 140 -13.16 20.14 4.27
CA VAL A 140 -12.06 20.25 5.25
C VAL A 140 -10.88 19.36 4.83
N GLY A 141 -11.16 18.19 4.27
CA GLY A 141 -10.15 17.33 3.66
C GLY A 141 -9.36 18.03 2.54
N SER A 142 -10.03 18.72 1.62
CA SER A 142 -9.39 19.50 0.53
C SER A 142 -8.44 20.56 1.08
N HIS A 143 -8.86 21.30 2.10
CA HIS A 143 -8.01 22.26 2.81
C HIS A 143 -6.77 21.59 3.41
N LEU A 144 -6.95 20.47 4.12
CA LEU A 144 -5.83 19.72 4.73
C LEU A 144 -4.94 19.02 3.70
N CYS A 145 -5.44 18.67 2.53
CA CYS A 145 -4.63 18.24 1.39
C CYS A 145 -3.76 19.38 0.84
N GLY A 146 -4.16 20.63 1.08
CA GLY A 146 -3.54 21.81 0.50
C GLY A 146 -3.99 22.08 -0.94
N ASN A 147 -5.16 21.56 -1.32
CA ASN A 147 -5.76 21.78 -2.64
C ASN A 147 -6.48 23.14 -2.72
N GLU A 148 -6.75 23.77 -1.58
CA GLU A 148 -7.38 25.08 -1.48
C GLU A 148 -6.32 26.19 -1.43
N GLU A 149 -6.35 27.13 -2.39
CA GLU A 149 -5.33 28.17 -2.58
C GLU A 149 -5.01 28.94 -1.29
N ASN A 150 -6.05 29.36 -0.57
CA ASN A 150 -5.93 30.16 0.65
C ASN A 150 -5.22 29.43 1.79
N THR A 151 -5.31 28.10 1.82
CA THR A 151 -4.74 27.28 2.90
C THR A 151 -3.57 26.41 2.44
N ALA A 152 -3.28 26.34 1.14
CA ALA A 152 -2.22 25.52 0.56
C ALA A 152 -0.85 25.79 1.20
N LYS A 153 -0.53 27.06 1.46
CA LYS A 153 0.71 27.47 2.15
C LYS A 153 0.87 26.84 3.55
N TYR A 154 -0.23 26.49 4.20
CA TYR A 154 -0.24 25.84 5.51
C TYR A 154 -0.27 24.32 5.42
N TYR A 155 -0.75 23.73 4.32
CA TYR A 155 -1.06 22.30 4.31
C TYR A 155 -0.38 21.47 3.23
N ALA A 156 -0.13 22.00 2.03
CA ALA A 156 0.30 21.21 0.86
C ALA A 156 1.60 20.41 1.05
N ARG A 157 2.55 20.92 1.85
CA ARG A 157 3.86 20.28 2.09
C ARG A 157 4.13 20.04 3.57
N SER A 158 3.07 19.77 4.32
CA SER A 158 3.13 19.62 5.78
C SER A 158 2.99 18.17 6.22
N THR A 159 3.79 17.78 7.20
CA THR A 159 3.62 16.52 7.91
C THR A 159 2.35 16.53 8.75
N VAL A 160 1.85 15.36 9.16
CA VAL A 160 0.72 15.25 10.11
C VAL A 160 0.94 16.11 11.36
N GLN A 161 2.16 16.15 11.91
CA GLN A 161 2.48 17.00 13.07
C GLN A 161 2.26 18.48 12.77
N GLN A 162 2.74 18.96 11.62
CA GLN A 162 2.60 20.37 11.24
C GLN A 162 1.15 20.73 10.93
N LYS A 163 0.38 19.84 10.30
CA LYS A 163 -1.06 20.02 10.08
C LYS A 163 -1.77 20.22 11.42
N LEU A 164 -1.58 19.30 12.36
CA LEU A 164 -2.21 19.36 13.69
C LEU A 164 -1.76 20.56 14.52
N TYR A 165 -0.47 20.90 14.47
CA TYR A 165 0.05 22.09 15.14
C TYR A 165 -0.64 23.36 14.64
N ARG A 166 -0.82 23.50 13.32
CA ARG A 166 -1.51 24.66 12.71
C ARG A 166 -3.02 24.64 12.92
N TYR A 167 -3.62 23.45 12.97
CA TYR A 167 -5.07 23.30 13.14
C TYR A 167 -5.53 23.86 14.48
N ASN A 168 -4.91 23.39 15.58
CA ASN A 168 -5.25 23.85 16.93
C ASN A 168 -4.09 23.72 17.93
N GLY A 169 -2.93 23.17 17.53
CA GLY A 169 -1.77 22.99 18.42
C GLY A 169 -1.04 24.28 18.82
N THR A 170 -1.28 25.40 18.12
CA THR A 170 -0.82 26.73 18.53
C THR A 170 -1.59 27.28 19.74
N VAL A 171 -2.83 26.83 19.94
CA VAL A 171 -3.71 27.23 21.05
C VAL A 171 -3.66 26.17 22.16
N ILE A 172 -3.73 24.89 21.79
CA ILE A 172 -3.76 23.75 22.71
C ILE A 172 -2.52 22.88 22.48
N ALA A 173 -1.49 23.04 23.30
CA ALA A 173 -0.21 22.36 23.12
C ALA A 173 -0.32 20.82 23.05
N SER A 174 -1.28 20.22 23.77
CA SER A 174 -1.52 18.76 23.75
C SER A 174 -2.24 18.26 22.49
N TYR A 175 -2.86 19.14 21.69
CA TYR A 175 -3.74 18.77 20.60
C TYR A 175 -3.12 17.81 19.59
N PRO A 176 -1.89 18.03 19.07
CA PRO A 176 -1.28 17.09 18.15
C PRO A 176 -1.06 15.69 18.75
N MET A 177 -0.76 15.61 20.05
CA MET A 177 -0.56 14.31 20.72
C MET A 177 -1.88 13.56 20.88
N GLU A 178 -2.95 14.26 21.26
CA GLU A 178 -4.28 13.69 21.46
C GLU A 178 -4.85 13.17 20.14
N VAL A 179 -4.79 13.96 19.07
CA VAL A 179 -5.28 13.52 17.75
C VAL A 179 -4.48 12.32 17.24
N LYS A 180 -3.14 12.34 17.37
CA LYS A 180 -2.31 11.18 17.02
C LYS A 180 -2.61 9.95 17.87
N TRP A 181 -3.01 10.13 19.13
CA TRP A 181 -3.45 9.02 19.97
C TRP A 181 -4.74 8.42 19.44
N ILE A 182 -5.71 9.24 19.03
CA ILE A 182 -6.95 8.80 18.39
C ILE A 182 -6.67 8.08 17.05
N MET A 183 -5.75 8.61 16.23
CA MET A 183 -5.35 7.96 14.97
C MET A 183 -4.87 6.50 15.17
N ARG A 184 -4.32 6.15 16.34
CA ARG A 184 -3.87 4.78 16.64
C ARG A 184 -4.99 3.85 17.09
N GLN A 185 -6.23 4.33 17.23
CA GLN A 185 -7.36 3.55 17.71
C GLN A 185 -8.16 2.90 16.58
N PHE A 186 -7.99 3.37 15.35
CA PHE A 186 -8.51 2.72 14.15
C PHE A 186 -7.68 1.49 13.85
#